data_AF-A0A2N2YFY3-F1
#
_entry.id   AF-A0A2N2YFY3-F1
#
_cell.length_a   1.000
_cell.length_b   1.000
_cell.length_c   1.000
_cell.angle_alpha   90.00
_cell.angle_beta   90.00
_cell.angle_gamma   90.00
#
_symmetry.space_group_name_H-M   'P 1'
#
loop_
_entity.id
_entity.type
_entity.pdbx_description
1 polymer ?
#
loop_
_entity_poly.entity_id
_entity_poly.type
_entity_poly.pdbx_seq_one_letter_code
_entity_poly.pdbx_strand_id
1 'polypeptide(L)'
;MPFRNLQEFIRALDDAGDLIRVKAPVSPRLEMTEIADRFVKAGGKALLFENTGTQFPVLLNAFASDRRICMALGMTHPDEAAERIQSLLKRLTTPTAGLLDKLRLLPTLGEMAAWIPRVRNGKGECQQVVMDKPDLAKLPILQCWPHDGGPFITLPLVHTRDPHTGLRNLGMYRMQVFAPDLTGMHWHLHKTGARHYNEYKAEGRRMPVVVALGGDPVYTYAATAPLPDNVDEYMLAGFLRRCKVDLVKCLTCDLEVPADADFVIEGYVDPSEDLVREGPFGDHTGYYSLADDYPLFHVTCITHRRDAVYPATIVGIPPMEDGWIGMITERIFLAPLRLTMLPEL
;
A
#
# COMPACT_ATOMS: atom_id res chain seq x y z
N MET A 1 -9.46 -14.89 9.78
CA MET A 1 -8.17 -14.66 10.46
C MET A 1 -7.35 -13.72 9.59
N PRO A 2 -6.52 -12.83 10.15
CA PRO A 2 -5.65 -11.98 9.34
C PRO A 2 -4.64 -12.84 8.55
N PHE A 3 -4.28 -12.40 7.36
CA PHE A 3 -3.24 -13.07 6.56
C PHE A 3 -1.87 -12.71 7.11
N ARG A 4 -0.95 -13.67 7.19
CA ARG A 4 0.41 -13.38 7.65
C ARG A 4 1.28 -12.73 6.59
N ASN A 5 0.92 -12.85 5.31
CA ASN A 5 1.64 -12.34 4.15
C ASN A 5 0.79 -12.57 2.88
N LEU A 6 1.31 -12.11 1.73
CA LEU A 6 0.59 -12.19 0.46
C LEU A 6 0.38 -13.63 -0.04
N GLN A 7 1.28 -14.56 0.29
CA GLN A 7 1.16 -15.96 -0.10
C GLN A 7 -0.04 -16.65 0.58
N GLU A 8 -0.31 -16.33 1.86
CA GLU A 8 -1.51 -16.82 2.53
C GLU A 8 -2.78 -16.25 1.91
N PHE A 9 -2.78 -14.98 1.48
CA PHE A 9 -3.92 -14.40 0.78
C PHE A 9 -4.16 -15.07 -0.57
N ILE A 10 -3.09 -15.30 -1.35
CA ILE A 10 -3.15 -16.02 -2.63
C ILE A 10 -3.75 -17.42 -2.44
N ARG A 11 -3.34 -18.16 -1.40
CA ARG A 11 -3.93 -19.48 -1.07
C ARG A 11 -5.41 -19.36 -0.75
N ALA A 12 -5.81 -18.35 0.04
CA ALA A 12 -7.21 -18.14 0.36
C ALA A 12 -8.07 -17.79 -0.88
N LEU A 13 -7.52 -17.05 -1.84
CA LEU A 13 -8.17 -16.81 -3.13
C LEU A 13 -8.30 -18.10 -3.95
N ASP A 14 -7.27 -18.94 -3.97
CA ASP A 14 -7.25 -20.24 -4.66
C ASP A 14 -8.30 -21.20 -4.04
N ASP A 15 -8.30 -21.34 -2.71
CA ASP A 15 -9.25 -22.16 -1.95
C ASP A 15 -10.70 -21.67 -2.12
N ALA A 16 -10.89 -20.35 -2.26
CA ALA A 16 -12.17 -19.73 -2.55
C ALA A 16 -12.64 -19.92 -4.00
N GLY A 17 -11.78 -20.49 -4.87
CA GLY A 17 -12.00 -20.62 -6.30
C GLY A 17 -12.01 -19.28 -7.04
N ASP A 18 -11.40 -18.23 -6.48
CA ASP A 18 -11.39 -16.85 -7.00
C ASP A 18 -10.00 -16.39 -7.48
N LEU A 19 -9.13 -17.36 -7.80
CA LEU A 19 -7.82 -17.16 -8.40
C LEU A 19 -7.69 -17.97 -9.70
N ILE A 20 -6.95 -17.44 -10.67
CA ILE A 20 -6.44 -18.18 -11.82
C ILE A 20 -4.91 -18.09 -11.81
N ARG A 21 -4.26 -19.25 -11.88
CA ARG A 21 -2.81 -19.36 -12.06
C ARG A 21 -2.47 -19.42 -13.55
N VAL A 22 -1.78 -18.40 -14.05
CA VAL A 22 -1.34 -18.30 -15.44
C VAL A 22 0.10 -18.80 -15.54
N LYS A 23 0.26 -20.03 -16.03
CA LYS A 23 1.58 -20.70 -16.19
C LYS A 23 2.27 -20.38 -17.51
N ALA A 24 1.51 -19.93 -18.50
CA ALA A 24 2.07 -19.50 -19.76
C ALA A 24 3.02 -18.30 -19.54
N PRO A 25 4.11 -18.18 -20.31
CA PRO A 25 4.93 -16.98 -20.28
C PRO A 25 4.08 -15.78 -20.70
N VAL A 26 4.02 -14.75 -19.86
CA VAL A 26 3.33 -13.49 -20.16
C VAL A 26 4.25 -12.34 -19.78
N SER A 27 4.40 -11.37 -20.68
CA SER A 27 5.24 -10.19 -20.47
C SER A 27 4.60 -9.20 -19.49
N PRO A 28 5.36 -8.66 -18.50
CA PRO A 28 4.91 -7.55 -17.66
C PRO A 28 4.76 -6.24 -18.44
N ARG A 29 5.33 -6.18 -19.66
CA ARG A 29 5.14 -5.08 -20.59
C ARG A 29 3.91 -5.35 -21.46
N LEU A 30 2.84 -4.60 -21.19
CA LEU A 30 1.56 -4.55 -21.89
C LEU A 30 0.69 -5.82 -21.81
N GLU A 31 1.26 -7.03 -21.93
CA GLU A 31 0.47 -8.26 -22.06
C GLU A 31 -0.29 -8.62 -20.78
N MET A 32 0.36 -8.58 -19.60
CA MET A 32 -0.33 -8.80 -18.32
C MET A 32 -1.46 -7.80 -18.11
N THR A 33 -1.24 -6.54 -18.51
CA THR A 33 -2.25 -5.48 -18.41
C THR A 33 -3.45 -5.76 -19.29
N GLU A 34 -3.25 -6.13 -20.56
CA GLU A 34 -4.35 -6.48 -21.47
C GLU A 34 -5.20 -7.64 -20.92
N ILE A 35 -4.55 -8.66 -20.35
CA ILE A 35 -5.25 -9.80 -19.75
C ILE A 35 -6.01 -9.33 -18.50
N ALA A 36 -5.35 -8.63 -17.58
CA ALA A 36 -5.95 -8.15 -16.34
C ALA A 36 -7.13 -7.22 -16.59
N ASP A 37 -7.05 -6.33 -17.58
CA ASP A 37 -8.09 -5.38 -17.99
C ASP A 37 -9.37 -6.11 -18.45
N ARG A 38 -9.23 -7.09 -19.34
CA ARG A 38 -10.37 -7.91 -19.79
C ARG A 38 -11.01 -8.67 -18.63
N PHE A 39 -10.19 -9.21 -17.73
CA PHE A 39 -10.68 -9.98 -16.60
C PHE A 39 -11.43 -9.09 -15.59
N VAL A 40 -10.91 -7.92 -15.22
CA VAL A 40 -11.60 -7.04 -14.26
C VAL A 40 -12.93 -6.56 -14.83
N LYS A 41 -12.97 -6.16 -16.11
CA LYS A 41 -14.18 -5.69 -16.79
C LYS A 41 -15.23 -6.78 -16.99
N ALA A 42 -14.82 -8.04 -17.05
CA ALA A 42 -15.72 -9.19 -17.10
C ALA A 42 -16.17 -9.68 -15.71
N GLY A 43 -15.79 -9.01 -14.62
CA GLY A 43 -16.06 -9.48 -13.25
C GLY A 43 -15.30 -10.76 -12.91
N GLY A 44 -14.12 -10.94 -13.50
CA GLY A 44 -13.28 -12.13 -13.39
C GLY A 44 -12.56 -12.29 -12.05
N LYS A 45 -11.77 -13.34 -11.98
CA LYS A 45 -10.97 -13.76 -10.82
C LYS A 45 -9.69 -12.93 -10.69
N ALA A 46 -9.03 -13.03 -9.54
CA ALA A 46 -7.64 -12.57 -9.41
C ALA A 46 -6.71 -13.42 -10.31
N LEU A 47 -5.60 -12.83 -10.73
CA LEU A 47 -4.64 -13.45 -11.65
C LEU A 47 -3.27 -13.57 -10.98
N LEU A 48 -2.73 -14.78 -10.91
CA LEU A 48 -1.35 -15.04 -10.53
C LEU A 48 -0.55 -15.48 -11.75
N PHE A 49 0.29 -14.59 -12.28
CA PHE A 49 1.21 -14.89 -13.37
C PHE A 49 2.48 -15.52 -12.80
N GLU A 50 2.71 -16.79 -13.10
CA GLU A 50 3.84 -17.56 -12.54
C GLU A 50 5.11 -17.47 -13.40
N ASN A 51 4.97 -17.10 -14.69
CA ASN A 51 6.09 -16.97 -15.62
C ASN A 51 6.12 -15.57 -16.24
N THR A 52 6.88 -14.68 -15.60
CA THR A 52 6.92 -13.23 -15.87
C THR A 52 8.17 -12.81 -16.64
N GLY A 53 9.04 -13.75 -17.00
CA GLY A 53 10.40 -13.46 -17.47
C GLY A 53 11.38 -13.06 -16.35
N THR A 54 10.91 -12.96 -15.10
CA THR A 54 11.75 -12.77 -13.91
C THR A 54 11.61 -13.96 -12.96
N GLN A 55 12.33 -13.94 -11.84
CA GLN A 55 12.21 -14.98 -10.80
C GLN A 55 10.94 -14.86 -9.95
N PHE A 56 10.17 -13.77 -10.09
CA PHE A 56 9.03 -13.47 -9.23
C PHE A 56 7.70 -13.59 -9.98
N PRO A 57 6.69 -14.25 -9.39
CA PRO A 57 5.33 -14.20 -9.89
C PRO A 57 4.70 -12.83 -9.63
N VAL A 58 3.67 -12.47 -10.41
CA VAL A 58 2.89 -11.23 -10.26
C VAL A 58 1.45 -11.55 -9.89
N LEU A 59 0.93 -10.89 -8.86
CA LEU A 59 -0.48 -10.92 -8.49
C LEU A 59 -1.17 -9.63 -8.97
N LEU A 60 -2.25 -9.78 -9.73
CA LEU A 60 -3.11 -8.71 -10.27
C LEU A 60 -4.58 -8.96 -9.93
N ASN A 61 -5.39 -7.91 -9.94
CA ASN A 61 -6.83 -7.94 -9.65
C ASN A 61 -7.18 -8.49 -8.25
N ALA A 62 -6.25 -8.35 -7.30
CA ALA A 62 -6.32 -8.87 -5.94
C ALA A 62 -7.46 -8.27 -5.09
N PHE A 63 -7.90 -7.04 -5.41
CA PHE A 63 -8.96 -6.27 -4.76
C PHE A 63 -10.16 -6.01 -5.69
N ALA A 64 -10.13 -6.53 -6.92
CA ALA A 64 -11.08 -6.17 -7.98
C ALA A 64 -12.47 -6.82 -7.86
N SER A 65 -12.97 -7.03 -6.64
CA SER A 65 -14.36 -7.42 -6.36
C SER A 65 -14.69 -7.18 -4.88
N ASP A 66 -15.98 -7.01 -4.57
CA ASP A 66 -16.46 -6.86 -3.19
C ASP A 66 -16.00 -8.02 -2.31
N ARG A 67 -16.06 -9.25 -2.84
CA ARG A 67 -15.62 -10.45 -2.12
C ARG A 67 -14.13 -10.39 -1.82
N ARG A 68 -13.29 -10.07 -2.80
CA ARG A 68 -11.83 -10.06 -2.63
C ARG A 68 -11.36 -8.95 -1.70
N ILE A 69 -11.92 -7.75 -1.83
CA ILE A 69 -11.56 -6.66 -0.92
C ILE A 69 -12.04 -6.94 0.51
N CYS A 70 -13.23 -7.54 0.69
CA CYS A 70 -13.66 -8.00 2.02
C CYS A 70 -12.72 -9.06 2.59
N MET A 71 -12.33 -10.06 1.79
CA MET A 71 -11.35 -11.07 2.21
C MET A 71 -10.03 -10.42 2.64
N ALA A 72 -9.47 -9.54 1.81
CA ALA A 72 -8.21 -8.85 2.07
C ALA A 72 -8.22 -8.03 3.37
N LEU A 73 -9.35 -7.40 3.70
CA LEU A 73 -9.49 -6.56 4.89
C LEU A 73 -10.01 -7.32 6.12
N GLY A 74 -10.20 -8.64 6.01
CA GLY A 74 -10.74 -9.47 7.09
C GLY A 74 -12.20 -9.17 7.43
N MET A 75 -12.97 -8.72 6.43
CA MET A 75 -14.39 -8.37 6.54
C MET A 75 -15.27 -9.46 5.92
N THR A 76 -16.51 -9.54 6.41
CA THR A 76 -17.57 -10.42 5.90
C THR A 76 -18.40 -9.76 4.80
N HIS A 77 -18.51 -8.43 4.85
CA HIS A 77 -19.24 -7.61 3.89
C HIS A 77 -18.67 -6.17 3.90
N PRO A 78 -18.91 -5.36 2.86
CA PRO A 78 -18.21 -4.08 2.68
C PRO A 78 -18.51 -3.02 3.76
N ASP A 79 -19.65 -3.11 4.45
CA ASP A 79 -20.05 -2.14 5.48
C ASP A 79 -19.49 -2.47 6.88
N GLU A 80 -18.91 -3.66 7.08
CA GLU A 80 -18.48 -4.13 8.40
C GLU A 80 -17.49 -3.16 9.08
N ALA A 81 -16.51 -2.64 8.33
CA ALA A 81 -15.54 -1.70 8.88
C ALA A 81 -16.20 -0.38 9.31
N ALA A 82 -17.17 0.11 8.53
CA ALA A 82 -17.94 1.31 8.85
C ALA A 82 -18.74 1.11 10.15
N GLU A 83 -19.46 -0.01 10.28
CA GLU A 83 -20.22 -0.38 11.49
C GLU A 83 -19.31 -0.45 12.72
N ARG A 84 -18.12 -1.04 12.57
CA ARG A 84 -17.13 -1.14 13.63
C ARG A 84 -16.59 0.24 14.05
N ILE A 85 -16.30 1.12 13.09
CA ILE A 85 -15.87 2.50 13.38
C ILE A 85 -16.99 3.26 14.09
N GLN A 86 -18.24 3.16 13.63
CA GLN A 86 -19.38 3.79 14.32
C GLN A 86 -19.52 3.29 15.75
N SER A 87 -19.39 1.97 15.97
CA SER A 87 -19.44 1.38 17.31
C SER A 87 -18.32 1.92 18.20
N LEU A 88 -17.09 1.99 17.67
CA LEU A 88 -15.93 2.53 18.38
C LEU A 88 -16.12 4.02 18.73
N LEU A 89 -16.52 4.84 17.76
CA LEU A 89 -16.74 6.27 17.98
C LEU A 89 -17.85 6.51 18.99
N LYS A 90 -18.99 5.80 18.89
CA LYS A 90 -20.08 5.89 19.88
C LYS A 90 -19.59 5.55 21.29
N ARG A 91 -18.77 4.50 21.46
CA ARG A 91 -18.19 4.15 22.77
C ARG A 91 -17.28 5.25 23.32
N LEU A 92 -16.51 5.92 22.45
CA LEU A 92 -15.57 6.98 22.85
C LEU A 92 -16.25 8.34 23.13
N THR A 93 -17.35 8.66 22.43
CA THR A 93 -18.05 9.95 22.56
C THR A 93 -19.22 9.92 23.55
N THR A 94 -19.62 8.73 24.04
CA THR A 94 -20.67 8.63 25.06
C THR A 94 -20.21 9.31 26.36
N PRO A 95 -20.96 10.29 26.91
CA PRO A 95 -20.57 11.00 28.12
C PRO A 95 -20.42 10.02 29.30
N THR A 96 -19.20 9.85 29.81
CA THR A 96 -18.97 9.01 30.99
C THR A 96 -19.28 9.79 32.26
N ALA A 97 -20.39 9.46 32.94
CA ALA A 97 -20.86 10.19 34.12
C ALA A 97 -20.36 9.60 35.47
N GLY A 98 -19.33 8.76 35.47
CA GLY A 98 -18.78 8.21 36.71
C GLY A 98 -17.55 7.31 36.56
N LEU A 99 -16.96 6.91 37.69
CA LEU A 99 -15.80 6.00 37.78
C LEU A 99 -16.11 4.60 37.18
N LEU A 100 -17.36 4.14 37.33
CA LEU A 100 -17.87 2.89 36.75
C LEU A 100 -17.97 2.94 35.21
N ASP A 101 -18.27 4.10 34.63
CA ASP A 101 -18.29 4.24 33.17
C ASP A 101 -16.88 4.36 32.58
N LYS A 102 -15.91 4.89 33.33
CA LYS A 102 -14.49 4.83 32.93
C LYS A 102 -13.96 3.40 32.89
N LEU A 103 -14.42 2.52 33.78
CA LEU A 103 -14.11 1.08 33.74
C LEU A 103 -14.66 0.39 32.47
N ARG A 104 -15.75 0.89 31.88
CA ARG A 104 -16.32 0.37 30.61
C ARG A 104 -15.49 0.72 29.38
N LEU A 105 -14.59 1.71 29.47
CA LEU A 105 -13.66 2.06 28.40
C LEU A 105 -12.41 1.18 28.40
N LEU A 106 -12.09 0.50 29.50
CA LEU A 106 -10.88 -0.35 29.60
C LEU A 106 -10.83 -1.46 28.53
N PRO A 107 -11.91 -2.20 28.23
CA PRO A 107 -11.90 -3.16 27.13
C PRO A 107 -11.62 -2.50 25.78
N THR A 108 -12.26 -1.36 25.49
CA THR A 108 -12.05 -0.59 24.25
C THR A 108 -10.61 -0.10 24.13
N LEU A 109 -10.01 0.37 25.22
CA LEU A 109 -8.60 0.77 25.25
C LEU A 109 -7.66 -0.44 25.04
N GLY A 110 -8.00 -1.59 25.62
CA GLY A 110 -7.26 -2.85 25.39
C GLY A 110 -7.35 -3.33 23.94
N GLU A 111 -8.53 -3.22 23.32
CA GLU A 111 -8.75 -3.48 21.89
C GLU A 111 -7.89 -2.53 21.04
N MET A 112 -7.92 -1.22 21.31
CA MET A 112 -7.11 -0.22 20.60
C MET A 112 -5.61 -0.48 20.75
N ALA A 113 -5.16 -0.83 21.95
CA ALA A 113 -3.76 -1.17 22.21
C ALA A 113 -3.32 -2.42 21.42
N ALA A 114 -4.23 -3.35 21.14
CA ALA A 114 -3.95 -4.53 20.32
C ALA A 114 -3.77 -4.23 18.82
N TRP A 115 -4.15 -3.02 18.36
CA TRP A 115 -3.98 -2.57 16.98
C TRP A 115 -2.70 -1.76 16.78
N ILE A 116 -2.12 -1.21 17.85
CA ILE A 116 -0.89 -0.41 17.79
C ILE A 116 0.23 -1.27 17.21
N PRO A 117 0.92 -0.80 16.15
CA PRO A 117 2.00 -1.55 15.53
C PRO A 117 3.16 -1.77 16.51
N ARG A 118 3.86 -2.90 16.37
CA ARG A 118 4.99 -3.26 17.21
C ARG A 118 6.26 -3.32 16.37
N VAL A 119 7.25 -2.51 16.74
CA VAL A 119 8.62 -2.67 16.22
C VAL A 119 9.29 -3.82 16.97
N ARG A 120 9.77 -4.81 16.24
CA ARG A 120 10.48 -5.97 16.77
C ARG A 120 11.99 -5.83 16.56
N ASN A 121 12.75 -6.40 17.48
CA ASN A 121 14.19 -6.59 17.30
C ASN A 121 14.47 -7.77 16.36
N GLY A 122 15.52 -7.65 15.56
CA GLY A 122 15.95 -8.70 14.62
C GLY A 122 15.48 -8.44 13.19
N LYS A 123 15.69 -9.44 12.32
CA LYS A 123 15.34 -9.38 10.91
C LYS A 123 13.92 -9.89 10.63
N GLY A 124 13.24 -9.27 9.68
CA GLY A 124 11.95 -9.71 9.16
C GLY A 124 12.06 -10.80 8.10
N GLU A 125 10.93 -11.39 7.71
CA GLU A 125 10.84 -12.27 6.53
C GLU A 125 11.16 -11.51 5.25
N CYS A 126 10.81 -10.22 5.20
CA CYS A 126 11.15 -9.30 4.11
C CYS A 126 12.66 -9.13 3.88
N GLN A 127 13.51 -9.50 4.85
CA GLN A 127 14.97 -9.33 4.81
C GLN A 127 15.73 -10.65 4.62
N GLN A 128 15.06 -11.71 4.16
CA GLN A 128 15.67 -13.03 3.98
C GLN A 128 16.70 -13.07 2.85
N VAL A 129 16.46 -12.30 1.79
CA VAL A 129 17.38 -12.14 0.66
C VAL A 129 17.69 -10.65 0.50
N VAL A 130 18.97 -10.32 0.40
CA VAL A 130 19.46 -8.94 0.29
C VAL A 130 20.15 -8.77 -1.06
N MET A 131 19.76 -7.73 -1.78
CA MET A 131 20.36 -7.29 -3.03
C MET A 131 21.08 -5.97 -2.78
N ASP A 132 22.33 -6.06 -2.30
CA ASP A 132 23.16 -4.89 -1.94
C ASP A 132 23.50 -4.00 -3.16
N LYS A 133 23.51 -4.60 -4.36
CA LYS A 133 23.56 -3.86 -5.63
C LYS A 133 22.16 -3.87 -6.22
N PRO A 134 21.32 -2.87 -5.90
CA PRO A 134 19.92 -2.89 -6.28
C PRO A 134 19.76 -2.91 -7.80
N ASP A 135 18.82 -3.73 -8.26
CA ASP A 135 18.51 -3.88 -9.67
C ASP A 135 17.01 -4.12 -9.84
N LEU A 136 16.28 -3.01 -10.04
CA LEU A 136 14.84 -2.98 -10.29
C LEU A 136 14.45 -3.75 -11.56
N ALA A 137 15.37 -3.94 -12.52
CA ALA A 137 15.07 -4.71 -13.73
C ALA A 137 14.89 -6.22 -13.46
N LYS A 138 15.26 -6.70 -12.26
CA LYS A 138 14.98 -8.08 -11.81
C LYS A 138 13.57 -8.25 -11.26
N LEU A 139 12.84 -7.16 -11.02
CA LEU A 139 11.45 -7.20 -10.58
C LEU A 139 10.53 -7.16 -11.81
N PRO A 140 9.38 -7.86 -11.78
CA PRO A 140 8.44 -7.88 -12.90
C PRO A 140 7.56 -6.61 -12.91
N ILE A 141 8.21 -5.44 -13.01
CA ILE A 141 7.56 -4.13 -12.98
C ILE A 141 6.78 -3.92 -14.27
N LEU A 142 5.52 -3.47 -14.15
CA LEU A 142 4.61 -3.38 -15.29
C LEU A 142 4.87 -2.11 -16.10
N GLN A 143 4.82 -2.23 -17.42
CA GLN A 143 4.47 -1.10 -18.28
C GLN A 143 3.04 -1.35 -18.76
N CYS A 144 2.10 -0.53 -18.30
CA CYS A 144 0.68 -0.87 -18.41
C CYS A 144 0.13 -0.54 -19.80
N TRP A 145 0.39 0.68 -20.28
CA TRP A 145 -0.21 1.18 -21.51
C TRP A 145 0.84 1.57 -22.55
N PRO A 146 0.49 1.53 -23.86
CA PRO A 146 1.45 1.75 -24.94
C PRO A 146 2.18 3.09 -24.91
N HIS A 147 1.56 4.14 -24.35
CA HIS A 147 2.16 5.46 -24.25
C HIS A 147 2.65 5.82 -22.85
N ASP A 148 2.66 4.88 -21.90
CA ASP A 148 3.29 5.12 -20.60
C ASP A 148 4.78 5.46 -20.80
N GLY A 149 5.28 6.45 -20.04
CA GLY A 149 6.68 6.90 -20.10
C GLY A 149 7.72 5.83 -19.75
N GLY A 150 7.30 4.71 -19.16
CA GLY A 150 8.15 3.58 -18.81
C GLY A 150 7.42 2.56 -17.93
N PRO A 151 8.17 1.64 -17.29
CA PRO A 151 7.63 0.77 -16.25
C PRO A 151 7.31 1.53 -14.96
N PHE A 152 6.24 1.14 -14.28
CA PHE A 152 5.74 1.76 -13.06
C PHE A 152 5.55 0.75 -11.94
N ILE A 153 5.99 1.12 -10.73
CA ILE A 153 5.57 0.45 -9.49
C ILE A 153 4.20 1.04 -9.13
N THR A 154 3.16 0.21 -9.15
CA THR A 154 1.75 0.67 -9.06
C THR A 154 1.11 0.50 -7.69
N LEU A 155 1.61 -0.40 -6.84
CA LEU A 155 1.17 -0.54 -5.44
C LEU A 155 2.30 -0.27 -4.41
N PRO A 156 3.11 0.80 -4.54
CA PRO A 156 4.18 1.10 -3.60
C PRO A 156 3.63 1.60 -2.27
N LEU A 157 4.09 1.01 -1.16
CA LEU A 157 3.82 1.49 0.18
C LEU A 157 5.00 2.37 0.62
N VAL A 158 4.89 3.67 0.38
CA VAL A 158 5.97 4.64 0.60
C VAL A 158 5.97 5.14 2.03
N HIS A 159 7.05 4.81 2.74
CA HIS A 159 7.33 5.19 4.11
C HIS A 159 8.20 6.43 4.14
N THR A 160 7.73 7.44 4.86
CA THR A 160 8.49 8.66 5.15
C THR A 160 8.34 9.02 6.62
N ARG A 161 9.23 9.89 7.12
CA ARG A 161 9.20 10.35 8.50
C ARG A 161 9.36 11.86 8.56
N ASP A 162 8.47 12.53 9.27
CA ASP A 162 8.56 13.95 9.56
C ASP A 162 9.90 14.25 10.29
N PRO A 163 10.75 15.15 9.77
CA PRO A 163 12.05 15.44 10.36
C PRO A 163 11.96 16.14 11.73
N HIS A 164 10.83 16.79 12.03
CA HIS A 164 10.63 17.55 13.26
C HIS A 164 9.89 16.74 14.33
N THR A 165 8.80 16.06 13.96
CA THR A 165 7.97 15.32 14.91
C THR A 165 8.37 13.86 15.04
N GLY A 166 9.08 13.31 14.05
CA GLY A 166 9.42 11.90 13.98
C GLY A 166 8.23 10.98 13.68
N LEU A 167 7.05 11.54 13.37
CA LEU A 167 5.87 10.79 12.98
C LEU A 167 6.08 10.13 11.62
N ARG A 168 5.59 8.90 11.50
CA ARG A 168 5.58 8.14 10.26
C ARG A 168 4.41 8.58 9.40
N ASN A 169 4.62 8.54 8.08
CA ASN A 169 3.58 8.56 7.08
C ASN A 169 3.72 7.35 6.16
N LEU A 170 2.60 6.73 5.80
CA LEU A 170 2.51 5.66 4.81
C LEU A 170 1.58 6.09 3.67
N GLY A 171 2.13 6.30 2.48
CA GLY A 171 1.35 6.70 1.31
C GLY A 171 1.55 5.79 0.11
N MET A 172 0.57 5.76 -0.79
CA MET A 172 0.70 5.12 -2.10
C MET A 172 0.94 6.15 -3.19
N TYR A 173 2.13 6.12 -3.79
CA TYR A 173 2.58 7.07 -4.81
C TYR A 173 3.26 6.31 -5.94
N ARG A 174 2.71 6.34 -7.17
CA ARG A 174 3.30 5.60 -8.30
C ARG A 174 4.77 5.98 -8.53
N MET A 175 5.57 5.04 -9.01
CA MET A 175 7.01 5.29 -9.21
C MET A 175 7.45 4.82 -10.58
N GLN A 176 7.86 5.75 -11.46
CA GLN A 176 8.43 5.41 -12.76
C GLN A 176 9.86 4.93 -12.60
N VAL A 177 10.21 3.82 -13.23
CA VAL A 177 11.60 3.32 -13.23
C VAL A 177 12.37 3.95 -14.37
N PHE A 178 13.50 4.59 -14.05
CA PHE A 178 14.41 5.20 -15.02
C PHE A 178 15.70 4.40 -15.20
N ALA A 179 16.17 3.75 -14.12
CA ALA A 179 17.39 2.93 -14.12
C ALA A 179 17.26 1.78 -13.10
N PRO A 180 18.20 0.81 -13.08
CA PRO A 180 18.21 -0.28 -12.10
C PRO A 180 18.13 0.14 -10.63
N ASP A 181 18.57 1.36 -10.31
CA ASP A 181 18.66 1.92 -8.96
C ASP A 181 17.96 3.29 -8.84
N LEU A 182 17.11 3.67 -9.80
CA LEU A 182 16.56 5.02 -9.88
C LEU A 182 15.11 5.04 -10.32
N THR A 183 14.27 5.71 -9.54
CA THR A 183 12.85 5.94 -9.88
C THR A 183 12.44 7.40 -9.69
N GLY A 184 11.33 7.81 -10.31
CA GLY A 184 10.60 9.01 -9.95
C GLY A 184 9.71 8.77 -8.73
N MET A 185 9.53 9.77 -7.87
CA MET A 185 8.68 9.72 -6.69
C MET A 185 7.45 10.61 -6.88
N HIS A 186 6.35 10.03 -7.40
CA HIS A 186 5.13 10.78 -7.76
C HIS A 186 4.22 11.06 -6.56
N TRP A 187 4.69 11.82 -5.57
CA TRP A 187 3.78 12.39 -4.57
C TRP A 187 3.22 13.72 -5.09
N HIS A 188 1.90 13.91 -5.02
CA HIS A 188 1.32 15.22 -5.34
C HIS A 188 1.63 16.24 -4.24
N LEU A 189 1.67 17.52 -4.59
CA LEU A 189 2.02 18.64 -3.70
C LEU A 189 1.24 18.69 -2.38
N HIS A 190 -0.02 18.22 -2.38
CA HIS A 190 -0.90 18.24 -1.22
C HIS A 190 -0.79 16.98 -0.34
N LYS A 191 0.10 16.05 -0.65
CA LYS A 191 0.31 14.82 0.13
C LYS A 191 1.38 15.03 1.19
N THR A 192 1.25 14.32 2.30
CA THR A 192 2.18 14.36 3.44
C THR A 192 3.62 14.07 3.04
N GLY A 193 3.87 13.16 2.09
CA GLY A 193 5.21 12.92 1.55
C GLY A 193 5.86 14.17 0.94
N ALA A 194 5.08 15.00 0.23
CA ALA A 194 5.57 16.27 -0.32
C ALA A 194 5.81 17.33 0.77
N ARG A 195 5.01 17.33 1.84
CA ARG A 195 5.26 18.17 3.03
C ARG A 195 6.60 17.79 3.67
N HIS A 196 6.82 16.52 3.97
CA HIS A 196 8.09 16.04 4.50
C HIS A 196 9.26 16.41 3.58
N TYR A 197 9.13 16.20 2.27
CA TYR A 197 10.15 16.59 1.29
C TYR A 197 10.55 18.07 1.42
N ASN A 198 9.58 18.98 1.56
CA ASN A 198 9.85 20.41 1.72
C ASN A 198 10.52 20.72 3.07
N GLU A 199 10.18 19.99 4.14
CA GLU A 199 10.81 20.14 5.46
C GLU A 199 12.29 19.67 5.41
N TYR A 200 12.58 18.51 4.81
CA TYR A 200 13.97 18.06 4.58
C TYR A 200 14.76 19.02 3.67
N LYS A 201 14.09 19.60 2.67
CA LYS A 201 14.67 20.63 1.80
C LYS A 201 15.09 21.87 2.58
N ALA A 202 14.24 22.34 3.50
CA ALA A 202 14.54 23.48 4.36
C ALA A 202 15.73 23.21 5.30
N GLU A 203 15.91 21.95 5.73
CA GLU A 203 17.05 21.52 6.53
C GLU A 203 18.33 21.22 5.71
N GLY A 204 18.24 21.18 4.37
CA GLY A 204 19.36 20.84 3.50
C GLY A 204 19.85 19.39 3.67
N ARG A 205 18.94 18.46 3.99
CA ARG A 205 19.25 17.05 4.27
C ARG A 205 18.58 16.13 3.26
N ARG A 206 19.23 15.01 2.97
CA ARG A 206 18.61 13.89 2.25
C ARG A 206 17.47 13.31 3.08
N MET A 207 16.38 13.00 2.41
CA MET A 207 15.19 12.41 3.02
C MET A 207 15.25 10.89 2.86
N PRO A 208 15.38 10.11 3.95
CA PRO A 208 15.25 8.66 3.88
C PRO A 208 13.84 8.29 3.43
N VAL A 209 13.74 7.40 2.45
CA VAL A 209 12.45 6.88 1.94
C VAL A 209 12.59 5.38 1.77
N VAL A 210 11.55 4.65 2.16
CA VAL A 210 11.50 3.19 1.98
C VAL A 210 10.17 2.81 1.36
N VAL A 211 10.21 1.89 0.42
CA VAL A 211 9.02 1.39 -0.27
C VAL A 211 8.85 -0.08 0.03
N ALA A 212 7.77 -0.45 0.70
CA ALA A 212 7.38 -1.85 0.85
C ALA A 212 6.44 -2.25 -0.29
N LEU A 213 6.46 -3.52 -0.68
CA LEU A 213 5.51 -4.14 -1.59
C LEU A 213 5.06 -5.48 -0.98
N GLY A 214 3.76 -5.74 -0.99
CA GLY A 214 3.19 -7.01 -0.55
C GLY A 214 3.05 -7.10 0.97
N GLY A 215 3.17 -8.31 1.51
CA GLY A 215 2.78 -8.63 2.88
C GLY A 215 1.27 -8.85 3.02
N ASP A 216 0.71 -8.65 4.22
CA ASP A 216 -0.75 -8.68 4.40
C ASP A 216 -1.42 -7.67 3.43
N PRO A 217 -2.40 -8.10 2.59
CA PRO A 217 -3.06 -7.22 1.62
C PRO A 217 -3.72 -5.98 2.26
N VAL A 218 -4.04 -6.01 3.56
CA VAL A 218 -4.56 -4.85 4.29
C VAL A 218 -3.59 -3.65 4.25
N TYR A 219 -2.27 -3.88 4.14
CA TYR A 219 -1.29 -2.79 4.09
C TYR A 219 -1.45 -1.94 2.83
N THR A 220 -1.77 -2.60 1.71
CA THR A 220 -1.99 -1.92 0.43
C THR A 220 -3.16 -0.94 0.54
N TYR A 221 -4.28 -1.37 1.14
CA TYR A 221 -5.42 -0.50 1.42
C TYR A 221 -5.10 0.58 2.46
N ALA A 222 -4.38 0.23 3.54
CA ALA A 222 -4.05 1.19 4.59
C ALA A 222 -3.24 2.38 4.06
N ALA A 223 -2.34 2.15 3.10
CA ALA A 223 -1.55 3.19 2.45
C ALA A 223 -2.36 4.13 1.53
N THR A 224 -3.60 3.77 1.17
CA THR A 224 -4.50 4.63 0.36
C THR A 224 -5.49 5.42 1.21
N ALA A 225 -5.65 5.06 2.48
CA ALA A 225 -6.69 5.62 3.34
C ALA A 225 -6.41 7.10 3.69
N PRO A 226 -7.41 8.01 3.58
CA PRO A 226 -7.26 9.42 3.93
C PRO A 226 -7.34 9.61 5.46
N LEU A 227 -6.28 9.23 6.16
CA LEU A 227 -6.19 9.41 7.61
C LEU A 227 -5.71 10.82 7.99
N PRO A 228 -6.08 11.32 9.18
CA PRO A 228 -5.45 12.50 9.77
C PRO A 228 -3.96 12.28 10.02
N ASP A 229 -3.14 13.33 9.88
CA ASP A 229 -1.67 13.29 10.05
C ASP A 229 -1.17 12.65 11.36
N ASN A 230 -1.98 12.64 12.41
CA ASN A 230 -1.62 12.07 13.72
C ASN A 230 -2.03 10.61 13.90
N VAL A 231 -2.62 9.97 12.88
CA VAL A 231 -3.07 8.57 12.93
C VAL A 231 -2.21 7.72 12.02
N ASP A 232 -1.50 6.77 12.61
CA ASP A 232 -0.64 5.83 11.90
C ASP A 232 -1.47 4.86 11.05
N GLU A 233 -1.13 4.72 9.77
CA GLU A 233 -1.82 3.85 8.82
C GLU A 233 -1.73 2.37 9.24
N TYR A 234 -0.64 1.96 9.92
CA TYR A 234 -0.55 0.60 10.45
C TYR A 234 -1.44 0.36 11.67
N MET A 235 -1.88 1.43 12.36
CA MET A 235 -2.94 1.31 13.36
C MET A 235 -4.29 1.04 12.70
N LEU A 236 -4.58 1.67 11.54
CA LEU A 236 -5.76 1.33 10.73
C LEU A 236 -5.68 -0.10 10.21
N ALA A 237 -4.53 -0.54 9.70
CA ALA A 237 -4.31 -1.93 9.31
C ALA A 237 -4.58 -2.89 10.48
N GLY A 238 -4.05 -2.56 11.67
CA GLY A 238 -4.26 -3.32 12.89
C GLY A 238 -5.72 -3.39 13.33
N PHE A 239 -6.45 -2.28 13.18
CA PHE A 239 -7.89 -2.21 13.40
C PHE A 239 -8.63 -3.14 12.43
N LEU A 240 -8.45 -2.98 11.12
CA LEU A 240 -9.18 -3.75 10.11
C LEU A 240 -8.96 -5.26 10.31
N ARG A 241 -7.70 -5.68 10.41
CA ARG A 241 -7.29 -7.09 10.55
C ARG A 241 -7.44 -7.66 11.96
N ARG A 242 -7.80 -6.82 12.94
CA ARG A 242 -7.97 -7.15 14.38
C ARG A 242 -6.70 -7.69 15.05
N CYS A 243 -5.53 -7.31 14.54
CA CYS A 243 -4.24 -7.77 15.04
C CYS A 243 -3.16 -6.75 14.67
N LYS A 244 -2.30 -6.36 15.61
CA LYS A 244 -1.17 -5.47 15.36
C LYS A 244 -0.30 -5.89 14.17
N VAL A 245 0.33 -4.90 13.57
CA VAL A 245 1.35 -5.10 12.54
C VAL A 245 2.71 -5.22 13.20
N ASP A 246 3.45 -6.27 12.83
CA ASP A 246 4.83 -6.46 13.26
C ASP A 246 5.75 -5.75 12.27
N LEU A 247 6.54 -4.81 12.77
CA LEU A 247 7.48 -4.02 11.99
C LEU A 247 8.92 -4.39 12.34
N VAL A 248 9.82 -4.19 11.40
CA VAL A 248 11.27 -4.31 11.58
C VAL A 248 11.97 -3.08 11.03
N LYS A 249 13.14 -2.76 11.60
CA LYS A 249 13.99 -1.68 11.08
C LYS A 249 14.55 -2.07 9.72
N CYS A 250 14.65 -1.09 8.83
CA CYS A 250 15.33 -1.18 7.55
C CYS A 250 16.84 -1.41 7.75
N LEU A 251 17.51 -1.90 6.71
CA LEU A 251 18.94 -2.25 6.77
C LEU A 251 19.87 -1.05 6.58
N THR A 252 19.43 -0.05 5.81
CA THR A 252 20.23 1.11 5.38
C THR A 252 19.75 2.44 5.98
N CYS A 253 18.59 2.46 6.63
CA CYS A 253 18.07 3.65 7.32
C CYS A 253 17.23 3.28 8.56
N ASP A 254 16.85 4.29 9.35
CA ASP A 254 16.13 4.14 10.62
C ASP A 254 14.60 4.03 10.48
N LEU A 255 14.07 3.84 9.27
CA LEU A 255 12.64 3.63 9.05
C LEU A 255 12.24 2.18 9.36
N GLU A 256 10.96 1.98 9.69
CA GLU A 256 10.40 0.66 9.97
C GLU A 256 9.33 0.25 8.94
N VAL A 257 9.40 -1.01 8.51
CA VAL A 257 8.52 -1.63 7.51
C VAL A 257 7.89 -2.92 8.03
N PRO A 258 6.78 -3.42 7.45
CA PRO A 258 6.21 -4.70 7.81
C PRO A 258 7.21 -5.84 7.66
N ALA A 259 7.32 -6.65 8.72
CA ALA A 259 8.25 -7.77 8.77
C ALA A 259 7.96 -8.85 7.72
N ASP A 260 6.72 -8.90 7.26
CA ASP A 260 6.14 -9.87 6.34
C ASP A 260 5.99 -9.35 4.90
N ALA A 261 6.46 -8.14 4.60
CA ALA A 261 6.46 -7.60 3.24
C ALA A 261 7.20 -8.53 2.26
N ASP A 262 6.72 -8.58 1.02
CA ASP A 262 7.36 -9.41 -0.03
C ASP A 262 8.65 -8.76 -0.51
N PHE A 263 8.65 -7.44 -0.70
CA PHE A 263 9.82 -6.64 -1.07
C PHE A 263 9.91 -5.38 -0.22
N VAL A 264 11.13 -4.94 0.03
CA VAL A 264 11.46 -3.65 0.63
C VAL A 264 12.57 -3.01 -0.20
N ILE A 265 12.29 -1.83 -0.74
CA ILE A 265 13.19 -1.02 -1.56
C ILE A 265 13.59 0.18 -0.70
N GLU A 266 14.83 0.19 -0.24
CA GLU A 266 15.36 1.24 0.63
C GLU A 266 16.16 2.25 -0.18
N GLY A 267 16.13 3.52 0.25
CA GLY A 267 16.81 4.57 -0.47
C GLY A 267 16.64 5.95 0.15
N TYR A 268 16.84 6.97 -0.68
CA TYR A 268 16.62 8.35 -0.30
C TYR A 268 16.14 9.19 -1.47
N VAL A 269 15.55 10.33 -1.14
CA VAL A 269 15.33 11.45 -2.04
C VAL A 269 16.26 12.58 -1.62
N ASP A 270 16.96 13.21 -2.57
CA ASP A 270 17.81 14.37 -2.32
C ASP A 270 17.09 15.65 -2.77
N PRO A 271 16.57 16.49 -1.85
CA PRO A 271 15.81 17.68 -2.24
C PRO A 271 16.63 18.79 -2.90
N SER A 272 17.95 18.64 -2.97
CA SER A 272 18.86 19.56 -3.66
C SER A 272 19.04 19.22 -5.14
N GLU A 273 18.64 18.04 -5.57
CA GLU A 273 18.72 17.61 -6.97
C GLU A 273 17.59 18.21 -7.81
N ASP A 274 17.85 18.36 -9.10
CA ASP A 274 16.83 18.73 -10.07
C ASP A 274 15.76 17.62 -10.17
N LEU A 275 14.52 18.05 -10.37
CA LEU A 275 13.41 17.13 -10.58
C LEU A 275 13.55 16.42 -11.94
N VAL A 276 12.97 15.22 -12.03
CA VAL A 276 12.93 14.41 -13.25
C VAL A 276 11.54 14.40 -13.85
N ARG A 277 11.47 14.42 -15.18
CA ARG A 277 10.22 14.30 -15.92
C ARG A 277 9.67 12.87 -15.83
N GLU A 278 8.58 12.69 -15.09
CA GLU A 278 7.80 11.45 -15.03
C GLU A 278 6.64 11.48 -16.03
N GLY A 279 6.21 10.30 -16.47
CA GLY A 279 5.05 10.12 -17.32
C GLY A 279 5.34 10.30 -18.81
N PRO A 280 4.30 10.40 -19.66
CA PRO A 280 2.88 10.33 -19.30
C PRO A 280 2.48 8.96 -18.74
N PHE A 281 1.30 8.86 -18.13
CA PHE A 281 0.81 7.62 -17.50
C PHE A 281 -0.70 7.48 -17.70
N GLY A 282 -1.16 6.31 -18.17
CA GLY A 282 -2.59 6.02 -18.29
C GLY A 282 -3.24 5.96 -16.90
N ASP A 283 -4.15 6.89 -16.62
CA ASP A 283 -4.68 7.14 -15.28
C ASP A 283 -6.10 6.59 -15.09
N HIS A 284 -6.57 6.56 -13.83
CA HIS A 284 -7.91 6.10 -13.41
C HIS A 284 -9.09 6.78 -14.14
N THR A 285 -8.85 7.93 -14.78
CA THR A 285 -9.84 8.65 -15.60
C THR A 285 -10.06 8.01 -16.98
N GLY A 286 -9.22 7.06 -17.38
CA GLY A 286 -9.19 6.49 -18.72
C GLY A 286 -8.40 7.31 -19.75
N TYR A 287 -7.72 8.38 -19.31
CA TYR A 287 -6.85 9.23 -20.12
C TYR A 287 -5.41 9.17 -19.64
N TYR A 288 -4.48 9.57 -20.51
CA TYR A 288 -3.10 9.78 -20.09
C TYR A 288 -2.98 11.08 -19.31
N SER A 289 -2.52 10.96 -18.06
CA SER A 289 -1.99 12.09 -17.31
C SER A 289 -0.71 12.57 -18.00
N LEU A 290 -0.59 13.89 -18.13
CA LEU A 290 0.57 14.53 -18.76
C LEU A 290 1.82 14.29 -17.93
N ALA A 291 2.96 14.34 -18.61
CA ALA A 291 4.25 14.25 -17.97
C ALA A 291 4.55 15.52 -17.15
N ASP A 292 5.07 15.36 -15.94
CA ASP A 292 5.39 16.45 -15.02
C ASP A 292 6.67 16.12 -14.21
N ASP A 293 7.21 17.11 -13.50
CA ASP A 293 8.51 17.01 -12.84
C ASP A 293 8.37 16.57 -11.36
N TYR A 294 9.06 15.48 -10.99
CA TYR A 294 9.01 14.88 -9.65
C TYR A 294 10.40 14.60 -9.08
N PRO A 295 10.55 14.43 -7.75
CA PRO A 295 11.84 14.09 -7.17
C PRO A 295 12.36 12.72 -7.61
N LEU A 296 13.69 12.58 -7.63
CA LEU A 296 14.36 11.31 -7.83
C LEU A 296 14.45 10.53 -6.52
N PHE A 297 14.11 9.25 -6.57
CA PHE A 297 14.36 8.28 -5.51
C PHE A 297 15.51 7.36 -5.91
N HIS A 298 16.59 7.47 -5.15
CA HIS A 298 17.81 6.68 -5.31
C HIS A 298 17.71 5.43 -4.46
N VAL A 299 17.68 4.26 -5.10
CA VAL A 299 17.62 2.98 -4.44
C VAL A 299 19.02 2.60 -3.97
N THR A 300 19.15 2.28 -2.68
CA THR A 300 20.42 1.84 -2.09
C THR A 300 20.44 0.35 -1.80
N CYS A 301 19.27 -0.26 -1.56
CA CYS A 301 19.15 -1.68 -1.25
C CYS A 301 17.76 -2.20 -1.62
N ILE A 302 17.69 -3.43 -2.13
CA ILE A 302 16.43 -4.16 -2.25
C ILE A 302 16.54 -5.41 -1.38
N THR A 303 15.57 -5.62 -0.49
CA THR A 303 15.42 -6.89 0.23
C THR A 303 14.10 -7.53 -0.13
N HIS A 304 14.06 -8.86 -0.09
CA HIS A 304 12.83 -9.58 -0.33
C HIS A 304 12.77 -10.91 0.43
N ARG A 305 11.55 -11.40 0.57
CA ARG A 305 11.27 -12.73 1.08
C ARG A 305 11.63 -13.81 0.04
N ARG A 306 11.97 -15.03 0.46
CA ARG A 306 12.38 -16.10 -0.47
C ARG A 306 11.28 -16.53 -1.45
N ASP A 307 10.04 -16.51 -1.00
CA ASP A 307 8.85 -16.86 -1.77
C ASP A 307 8.01 -15.62 -2.14
N ALA A 308 8.70 -14.48 -2.35
CA ALA A 308 8.08 -13.20 -2.65
C ALA A 308 7.19 -13.25 -3.91
N VAL A 309 6.02 -12.65 -3.82
CA VAL A 309 5.13 -12.40 -4.95
C VAL A 309 5.02 -10.90 -5.17
N TYR A 310 5.18 -10.44 -6.40
CA TYR A 310 5.11 -9.02 -6.73
C TYR A 310 3.63 -8.59 -6.86
N PRO A 311 3.09 -7.78 -5.93
CA PRO A 311 1.76 -7.24 -6.12
C PRO A 311 1.80 -6.10 -7.13
N ALA A 312 0.85 -6.09 -8.06
CA ALA A 312 0.66 -4.99 -8.97
C ALA A 312 -0.82 -4.73 -9.18
N THR A 313 -1.11 -3.53 -9.65
CA THR A 313 -2.43 -3.14 -10.16
C THR A 313 -2.27 -2.41 -11.49
N ILE A 314 -3.39 -2.29 -12.20
CA ILE A 314 -3.53 -1.47 -13.40
C ILE A 314 -4.65 -0.46 -13.15
N VAL A 315 -4.51 0.73 -13.73
CA VAL A 315 -5.55 1.77 -13.74
C VAL A 315 -5.80 2.23 -15.17
N GLY A 316 -6.98 2.72 -15.47
CA GLY A 316 -7.40 3.07 -16.82
C GLY A 316 -8.90 3.27 -16.90
N ILE A 317 -9.52 2.97 -18.04
CA ILE A 317 -10.97 3.13 -18.21
C ILE A 317 -11.69 2.20 -17.21
N PRO A 318 -12.54 2.73 -16.31
CA PRO A 318 -13.22 1.93 -15.30
C PRO A 318 -14.19 0.92 -15.93
N PRO A 319 -14.53 -0.19 -15.22
CA PRO A 319 -14.10 -0.51 -13.86
C PRO A 319 -12.66 -1.04 -13.78
N MET A 320 -11.97 -0.66 -12.69
CA MET A 320 -10.60 -1.03 -12.35
C MET A 320 -10.49 -1.26 -10.84
N GLU A 321 -9.41 -1.92 -10.40
CA GLU A 321 -9.20 -2.36 -9.00
C GLU A 321 -9.26 -1.22 -7.98
N ASP A 322 -8.74 -0.04 -8.36
CA ASP A 322 -8.80 1.21 -7.59
C ASP A 322 -10.24 1.66 -7.31
N GLY A 323 -11.21 1.33 -8.16
CA GLY A 323 -12.63 1.59 -7.94
C GLY A 323 -13.18 0.88 -6.69
N TRP A 324 -12.79 -0.37 -6.45
CA TRP A 324 -13.20 -1.12 -5.25
C TRP A 324 -12.50 -0.59 -3.99
N ILE A 325 -11.21 -0.22 -4.11
CA ILE A 325 -10.47 0.45 -3.02
C ILE A 325 -11.15 1.77 -2.65
N GLY A 326 -11.55 2.57 -3.64
CA GLY A 326 -12.29 3.81 -3.47
C GLY A 326 -13.65 3.59 -2.80
N MET A 327 -14.41 2.58 -3.22
CA MET A 327 -15.70 2.23 -2.61
C MET A 327 -15.55 1.87 -1.13
N ILE A 328 -14.54 1.07 -0.76
CA ILE A 328 -14.33 0.74 0.66
C ILE A 328 -13.90 1.98 1.46
N THR A 329 -13.07 2.84 0.88
CA THR A 329 -12.71 4.12 1.49
C THR A 329 -13.96 4.95 1.76
N GLU A 330 -14.85 5.10 0.78
CA GLU A 330 -16.13 5.79 0.96
C GLU A 330 -16.91 5.21 2.16
N ARG A 331 -17.13 3.89 2.19
CA ARG A 331 -17.91 3.24 3.25
C ARG A 331 -17.30 3.44 4.64
N ILE A 332 -15.99 3.25 4.76
CA ILE A 332 -15.26 3.37 6.02
C ILE A 332 -15.32 4.79 6.57
N PHE A 333 -15.16 5.80 5.72
CA PHE A 333 -15.07 7.20 6.14
C PHE A 333 -16.43 7.93 6.16
N LEU A 334 -17.48 7.37 5.56
CA LEU A 334 -18.84 7.88 5.67
C LEU A 334 -19.32 7.96 7.12
N ALA A 335 -18.97 6.96 7.93
CA ALA A 335 -19.34 6.88 9.34
C ALA A 335 -18.79 8.05 10.19
N PRO A 336 -17.47 8.33 10.19
CA PRO A 336 -16.92 9.53 10.80
C PRO A 336 -17.54 10.82 10.27
N LEU A 337 -17.69 10.97 8.94
CA LEU A 337 -18.24 12.18 8.31
C LEU A 337 -19.66 12.49 8.79
N ARG A 338 -20.53 11.47 8.87
CA ARG A 338 -21.88 11.58 9.43
C ARG A 338 -21.86 12.05 10.88
N LEU A 339 -20.93 11.53 11.68
CA LEU A 339 -20.87 11.84 13.11
C LEU A 339 -20.31 13.24 13.39
N THR A 340 -19.35 13.72 12.59
CA THR A 340 -18.61 14.95 12.90
C THR A 340 -19.03 16.18 12.09
N MET A 341 -19.53 15.99 10.86
CA MET A 341 -19.75 17.10 9.92
C MET A 341 -21.18 17.20 9.39
N LEU A 342 -21.76 16.09 8.92
CA LEU A 342 -23.04 16.09 8.19
C LEU A 342 -23.91 14.89 8.59
N PRO A 343 -24.69 14.97 9.68
CA PRO A 343 -25.52 13.87 10.19
C PRO A 343 -26.60 13.35 9.23
N GLU A 344 -26.97 14.13 8.22
CA GLU A 344 -27.98 13.83 7.22
C GLU A 344 -27.50 13.00 6.03
N LEU A 345 -26.17 12.88 5.85
CA LEU A 345 -25.58 11.91 4.92
C LEU A 345 -26.02 10.51 5.32
#